data_AF-A0A0G4MUW8-F1
#
_entry.id   AF-A0A0G4MUW8-F1
#
_cell.length_a   1.000
_cell.length_b   1.000
_cell.length_c   1.000
_cell.angle_alpha   90.00
_cell.angle_beta   90.00
_cell.angle_gamma   90.00
#
_symmetry.space_group_name_H-M   'P 1'
#
loop_
_entity.id
_entity.type
_entity.pdbx_description
1 polymer ?
#
loop_
_entity_poly.entity_id
_entity_poly.type
_entity_poly.pdbx_seq_one_letter_code
_entity_poly.pdbx_strand_id
1 'polypeptide(L)'
;MTSNFAQAQQRLAARQQAREAENTARLAAQRADTSTSRAARTRAQLDRLPFPFARLNTAWDAVSSREGTRPAFRVGQVDAELLDEELVDLLRDQVGEALKYFAGGHLKDDWSAEIMLALRAVLFKLTVWDHDATYGAALQNLRYTDARSTSPVLVAPSPLQKTAYGLVTVFGKYAWTRWEDWLVERDDGHDEPSPRVKLLARVTERLSTLHASAACVSFLVFLLHGRYRTLLDRLLRMRLAPPTSQVSREVSFEYLNRQLVWHAFTEFLLFVLPLVGIHRWRRWFARTWRKTKGIMQTNGDDDGVKRGEFAFLPERTCAICYQDQNTLATENEIMAAAASSGVVGSAQTDITNPYETMPCGCVYCFVCLATRLEREEGEGWTCLRCGELVKACKPWSGDVLETPKKSPSSKVVAFSDEVDDAVIVDDAHDDTASSVGDGSASFDEAEKHE
;
A
#
# COMPACT_ATOMS: atom_id res chain seq x y z
N MET A 1 -25.31 -7.02 -50.62
CA MET A 1 -25.80 -7.58 -49.33
C MET A 1 -25.64 -6.63 -48.13
N THR A 2 -24.82 -5.58 -48.20
CA THR A 2 -24.51 -4.66 -47.09
C THR A 2 -25.68 -3.81 -46.57
N SER A 3 -26.66 -3.47 -47.40
CA SER A 3 -27.81 -2.62 -47.03
C SER A 3 -28.70 -3.21 -45.93
N ASN A 4 -28.94 -4.52 -45.94
CA ASN A 4 -29.75 -5.20 -44.92
C ASN A 4 -29.09 -5.17 -43.53
N PHE A 5 -27.77 -5.29 -43.47
CA PHE A 5 -27.04 -5.27 -42.19
C PHE A 5 -27.06 -3.89 -41.54
N ALA A 6 -26.85 -2.83 -42.33
CA ALA A 6 -26.96 -1.44 -41.85
C ALA A 6 -28.37 -1.12 -41.33
N GLN A 7 -29.43 -1.56 -42.03
CA GLN A 7 -30.81 -1.40 -41.55
C GLN A 7 -31.09 -2.22 -40.27
N ALA A 8 -30.50 -3.41 -40.13
CA ALA A 8 -30.62 -4.21 -38.91
C ALA A 8 -29.95 -3.53 -37.71
N GLN A 9 -28.73 -3.00 -37.88
CA GLN A 9 -28.03 -2.23 -36.85
C GLN A 9 -28.81 -0.97 -36.42
N GLN A 10 -29.37 -0.22 -37.37
CA GLN A 10 -30.22 0.94 -37.06
C GLN A 10 -31.45 0.57 -36.22
N ARG A 11 -32.11 -0.57 -36.53
CA ARG A 11 -33.25 -1.07 -35.73
C ARG A 11 -32.84 -1.51 -34.33
N LEU A 12 -31.64 -2.07 -34.15
CA LEU A 12 -31.10 -2.44 -32.83
C LEU A 12 -30.74 -1.22 -32.00
N ALA A 13 -30.05 -0.23 -32.59
CA ALA A 13 -29.73 1.04 -31.93
C ALA A 13 -30.99 1.79 -31.47
N ALA A 14 -32.01 1.88 -32.33
CA ALA A 14 -33.29 2.50 -31.97
C ALA A 14 -34.01 1.76 -30.81
N ARG A 15 -33.92 0.42 -30.76
CA ARG A 15 -34.45 -0.40 -29.64
C ARG A 15 -33.68 -0.20 -28.34
N GLN A 16 -32.36 -0.02 -28.40
CA GLN A 16 -31.54 0.30 -27.23
C GLN A 16 -31.87 1.69 -26.68
N GLN A 17 -31.88 2.72 -27.54
CA GLN A 17 -32.27 4.08 -27.16
C GLN A 17 -33.69 4.15 -26.57
N ALA A 18 -34.66 3.41 -27.12
CA ALA A 18 -36.01 3.33 -26.57
C ALA A 18 -36.04 2.72 -25.15
N ARG A 19 -35.26 1.65 -24.89
CA ARG A 19 -35.14 1.04 -23.57
C ARG A 19 -34.43 1.94 -22.56
N GLU A 20 -33.44 2.70 -22.98
CA GLU A 20 -32.75 3.70 -22.15
C GLU A 20 -33.67 4.87 -21.81
N ALA A 21 -34.44 5.38 -22.79
CA ALA A 21 -35.47 6.38 -22.56
C ALA A 21 -36.56 5.89 -21.60
N GLU A 22 -37.01 4.65 -21.73
CA GLU A 22 -37.98 4.06 -20.81
C GLU A 22 -37.41 3.86 -19.40
N ASN A 23 -36.18 3.35 -19.25
CA ASN A 23 -35.53 3.20 -17.95
C ASN A 23 -35.28 4.55 -17.26
N THR A 24 -34.82 5.57 -17.99
CA THR A 24 -34.64 6.91 -17.44
C THR A 24 -35.97 7.55 -17.05
N ALA A 25 -37.04 7.37 -17.83
CA ALA A 25 -38.39 7.79 -17.46
C ALA A 25 -38.93 7.06 -16.22
N ARG A 26 -38.77 5.72 -16.13
CA ARG A 26 -39.15 4.92 -14.96
C ARG A 26 -38.39 5.35 -13.69
N LEU A 27 -37.08 5.60 -13.80
CA LEU A 27 -36.26 6.12 -12.69
C LEU A 27 -36.66 7.55 -12.30
N ALA A 28 -37.02 8.40 -13.26
CA ALA A 28 -37.53 9.74 -12.97
C ALA A 28 -38.89 9.69 -12.25
N ALA A 29 -39.81 8.83 -12.69
CA ALA A 29 -41.11 8.59 -12.05
C ALA A 29 -40.94 8.05 -10.61
N GLN A 30 -40.16 6.98 -10.41
CA GLN A 30 -39.89 6.45 -9.07
C GLN A 30 -39.27 7.48 -8.11
N ARG A 31 -38.39 8.36 -8.61
CA ARG A 31 -37.81 9.48 -7.83
C ARG A 31 -38.85 10.55 -7.51
N ALA A 32 -39.78 10.84 -8.42
CA ALA A 32 -40.91 11.74 -8.16
C ALA A 32 -41.84 11.14 -7.08
N ASP A 33 -42.20 9.86 -7.20
CA ASP A 33 -43.12 9.20 -6.28
C ASP A 33 -42.55 9.04 -4.87
N THR A 34 -41.29 8.60 -4.72
CA THR A 34 -40.68 8.42 -3.39
C THR A 34 -40.45 9.73 -2.64
N SER A 35 -40.09 10.81 -3.34
CA SER A 35 -39.91 12.13 -2.72
C SER A 35 -41.25 12.80 -2.40
N THR A 36 -42.19 12.78 -3.34
CA THR A 36 -43.52 13.40 -3.18
C THR A 36 -44.36 12.66 -2.13
N SER A 37 -44.39 11.32 -2.14
CA SER A 37 -45.25 10.55 -1.22
C SER A 37 -44.85 10.65 0.24
N ARG A 38 -43.55 10.69 0.57
CA ARG A 38 -43.11 10.86 1.97
C ARG A 38 -43.45 12.26 2.48
N ALA A 39 -43.16 13.31 1.70
CA ALA A 39 -43.48 14.69 2.07
C ALA A 39 -45.01 14.95 2.14
N ALA A 40 -45.79 14.39 1.21
CA ALA A 40 -47.25 14.51 1.21
C ALA A 40 -47.91 13.80 2.40
N ARG A 41 -47.37 12.65 2.84
CA ARG A 41 -47.86 11.96 4.05
C ARG A 41 -47.56 12.75 5.32
N THR A 42 -46.36 13.32 5.46
CA THR A 42 -46.05 14.18 6.62
C THR A 42 -46.88 15.46 6.62
N ARG A 43 -47.11 16.07 5.44
CA ARG A 43 -48.02 17.22 5.27
C ARG A 43 -49.43 16.91 5.75
N ALA A 44 -50.03 15.81 5.27
CA ALA A 44 -51.37 15.37 5.66
C ALA A 44 -51.51 14.98 7.15
N GLN A 45 -50.40 14.71 7.85
CA GLN A 45 -50.38 14.51 9.30
C GLN A 45 -50.26 15.83 10.06
N LEU A 46 -49.46 16.78 9.58
CA LEU A 46 -49.30 18.12 10.18
C LEU A 46 -50.57 18.97 10.04
N ASP A 47 -51.30 18.84 8.93
CA ASP A 47 -52.60 19.51 8.70
C ASP A 47 -53.72 19.06 9.68
N ARG A 48 -53.52 17.96 10.43
CA ARG A 48 -54.47 17.47 11.43
C ARG A 48 -54.21 17.99 12.85
N LEU A 49 -53.18 18.81 13.06
CA LEU A 49 -52.83 19.31 14.39
C LEU A 49 -53.72 20.51 14.80
N PRO A 50 -54.24 20.55 16.04
CA PRO A 50 -55.03 21.69 16.52
C PRO A 50 -54.18 22.97 16.63
N PHE A 51 -54.85 24.12 16.58
CA PHE A 51 -54.21 25.42 16.79
C PHE A 51 -53.53 25.50 18.17
N PRO A 52 -52.31 26.05 18.31
CA PRO A 52 -51.54 26.82 17.31
C PRO A 52 -50.65 25.99 16.37
N PHE A 53 -50.54 24.67 16.59
CA PHE A 53 -49.56 23.82 15.91
C PHE A 53 -49.77 23.67 14.40
N ALA A 54 -50.98 23.92 13.88
CA ALA A 54 -51.24 24.04 12.44
C ALA A 54 -50.35 25.10 11.73
N ARG A 55 -49.91 26.16 12.43
CA ARG A 55 -48.96 27.15 11.88
C ARG A 55 -47.55 26.57 11.64
N LEU A 56 -47.24 25.41 12.21
CA LEU A 56 -46.01 24.70 11.89
C LEU A 56 -46.05 24.14 10.46
N ASN A 57 -47.21 23.92 9.83
CA ASN A 57 -47.25 23.42 8.45
C ASN A 57 -46.79 24.48 7.43
N THR A 58 -47.17 25.75 7.59
CA THR A 58 -46.68 26.83 6.71
C THR A 58 -45.20 27.14 6.94
N ALA A 59 -44.71 27.00 8.18
CA ALA A 59 -43.28 26.99 8.45
C ALA A 59 -42.61 25.77 7.77
N TRP A 60 -43.17 24.57 7.92
CA TRP A 60 -42.66 23.33 7.36
C TRP A 60 -42.59 23.34 5.83
N ASP A 61 -43.59 23.89 5.13
CA ASP A 61 -43.58 24.06 3.68
C ASP A 61 -42.48 25.04 3.21
N ALA A 62 -42.21 26.12 3.96
CA ALA A 62 -41.07 27.01 3.69
C ALA A 62 -39.72 26.34 4.00
N VAL A 63 -39.67 25.53 5.06
CA VAL A 63 -38.52 24.76 5.57
C VAL A 63 -38.13 23.60 4.63
N SER A 64 -39.11 22.89 4.06
CA SER A 64 -38.94 21.74 3.18
C SER A 64 -39.01 22.08 1.68
N SER A 65 -38.96 23.37 1.35
CA SER A 65 -39.04 23.88 -0.02
C SER A 65 -37.95 23.32 -0.94
N ARG A 66 -38.25 23.37 -2.24
CA ARG A 66 -37.54 22.69 -3.34
C ARG A 66 -36.08 23.14 -3.52
N GLU A 67 -35.71 24.25 -2.88
CA GLU A 67 -34.39 24.87 -2.83
C GLU A 67 -33.49 24.34 -1.69
N GLY A 68 -33.99 23.42 -0.86
CA GLY A 68 -33.21 22.67 0.12
C GLY A 68 -32.36 21.58 -0.53
N THR A 69 -31.05 21.59 -0.29
CA THR A 69 -30.15 20.58 -0.84
C THR A 69 -30.45 19.19 -0.27
N ARG A 70 -30.57 18.18 -1.14
CA ARG A 70 -30.82 16.78 -0.76
C ARG A 70 -29.87 16.30 0.35
N PRO A 71 -30.31 15.40 1.26
CA PRO A 71 -29.56 15.06 2.48
C PRO A 71 -28.09 14.67 2.28
N ALA A 72 -27.75 14.00 1.18
CA ALA A 72 -26.37 13.64 0.82
C ALA A 72 -25.40 14.85 0.73
N PHE A 73 -25.92 16.04 0.41
CA PHE A 73 -25.13 17.27 0.26
C PHE A 73 -24.79 17.95 1.60
N ARG A 74 -25.48 17.58 2.68
CA ARG A 74 -25.23 18.15 4.02
C ARG A 74 -23.91 17.65 4.60
N VAL A 75 -23.61 16.38 4.36
CA VAL A 75 -22.33 15.76 4.76
C VAL A 75 -21.18 16.46 4.05
N GLY A 76 -21.22 16.61 2.72
CA GLY A 76 -20.16 17.29 1.97
C GLY A 76 -19.92 18.75 2.39
N GLN A 77 -20.95 19.48 2.84
CA GLN A 77 -20.78 20.83 3.40
C GLN A 77 -20.03 20.86 4.74
N VAL A 78 -20.24 19.85 5.60
CA VAL A 78 -19.56 19.75 6.91
C VAL A 78 -18.16 19.18 6.73
N ASP A 79 -18.02 18.17 5.87
CA ASP A 79 -16.75 17.54 5.48
C ASP A 79 -15.81 18.58 4.84
N ALA A 80 -16.34 19.47 3.99
CA ALA A 80 -15.60 20.63 3.47
C ALA A 80 -15.05 21.56 4.56
N GLU A 81 -15.84 21.85 5.60
CA GLU A 81 -15.41 22.71 6.72
C GLU A 81 -14.36 22.03 7.61
N LEU A 82 -14.50 20.73 7.86
CA LEU A 82 -13.49 19.95 8.58
C LEU A 82 -12.16 19.93 7.82
N LEU A 83 -12.19 19.61 6.52
CA LEU A 83 -11.02 19.62 5.64
C LEU A 83 -10.34 21.00 5.54
N ASP A 84 -11.11 22.09 5.62
CA ASP A 84 -10.57 23.46 5.58
C ASP A 84 -9.80 23.82 6.87
N GLU A 85 -10.26 23.42 8.06
CA GLU A 85 -9.49 23.65 9.29
C GLU A 85 -8.30 22.67 9.40
N GLU A 86 -8.48 21.39 9.06
CA GLU A 86 -7.39 20.39 9.01
C GLU A 86 -6.26 20.84 8.07
N LEU A 87 -6.57 21.39 6.90
CA LEU A 87 -5.58 21.96 5.98
C LEU A 87 -4.79 23.10 6.64
N VAL A 88 -5.48 24.02 7.33
CA VAL A 88 -4.84 25.18 7.97
C VAL A 88 -3.91 24.73 9.10
N ASP A 89 -4.33 23.76 9.91
CA ASP A 89 -3.53 23.25 11.02
C ASP A 89 -2.32 22.45 10.53
N LEU A 90 -2.49 21.61 9.49
CA LEU A 90 -1.37 20.93 8.82
C LEU A 90 -0.37 21.93 8.23
N LEU A 91 -0.83 22.98 7.55
CA LEU A 91 0.04 24.04 7.02
C LEU A 91 0.75 24.82 8.13
N ARG A 92 0.07 25.11 9.25
CA ARG A 92 0.67 25.75 10.44
C ARG A 92 1.81 24.91 10.99
N ASP A 93 1.62 23.59 11.12
CA ASP A 93 2.66 22.73 11.67
C ASP A 93 3.83 22.52 10.72
N GLN A 94 3.60 22.41 9.41
CA GLN A 94 4.67 22.38 8.40
C GLN A 94 5.48 23.70 8.37
N VAL A 95 4.82 24.85 8.47
CA VAL A 95 5.50 26.15 8.61
C VAL A 95 6.26 26.24 9.93
N GLY A 96 5.69 25.73 11.03
CA GLY A 96 6.35 25.68 12.33
C GLY A 96 7.59 24.78 12.35
N GLU A 97 7.57 23.65 11.64
CA GLU A 97 8.74 22.78 11.46
C GLU A 97 9.82 23.45 10.60
N ALA A 98 9.43 24.11 9.49
CA ALA A 98 10.35 24.88 8.65
C ALA A 98 11.03 26.04 9.41
N LEU A 99 10.32 26.67 10.35
CA LEU A 99 10.84 27.77 11.17
C LEU A 99 11.63 27.31 12.42
N LYS A 100 11.68 26.01 12.73
CA LYS A 100 12.29 25.44 13.95
C LYS A 100 13.74 25.86 14.20
N TYR A 101 14.52 26.11 13.15
CA TYR A 101 15.93 26.52 13.24
C TYR A 101 16.13 28.04 13.24
N PHE A 102 15.07 28.84 13.05
CA PHE A 102 15.13 30.29 13.05
C PHE A 102 14.79 30.85 14.45
N ALA A 103 15.46 31.95 14.82
CA ALA A 103 15.23 32.70 16.07
C ALA A 103 15.10 31.83 17.34
N GLY A 104 15.98 30.82 17.49
CA GLY A 104 16.07 30.01 18.71
C GLY A 104 14.92 29.02 18.94
N GLY A 105 14.03 28.81 17.95
CA GLY A 105 12.94 27.84 18.04
C GLY A 105 11.64 28.34 18.68
N HIS A 106 11.65 29.52 19.33
CA HIS A 106 10.47 30.12 19.96
C HIS A 106 9.52 30.83 18.96
N LEU A 107 10.01 31.13 17.76
CA LEU A 107 9.27 31.89 16.74
C LEU A 107 7.93 31.25 16.33
N LYS A 108 7.81 29.91 16.41
CA LYS A 108 6.54 29.20 16.12
C LYS A 108 5.43 29.63 17.06
N ASP A 109 5.73 29.83 18.34
CA ASP A 109 4.74 30.08 19.37
C ASP A 109 4.42 31.57 19.46
N ASP A 110 5.45 32.43 19.51
CA ASP A 110 5.34 33.89 19.57
C ASP A 110 4.58 34.50 18.38
N TRP A 111 4.75 33.93 17.18
CA TRP A 111 4.10 34.37 15.93
C TRP A 111 3.00 33.43 15.46
N SER A 112 2.52 32.53 16.33
CA SER A 112 1.51 31.53 15.97
C SER A 112 0.22 32.14 15.41
N ALA A 113 -0.23 33.26 15.98
CA ALA A 113 -1.41 33.99 15.52
C ALA A 113 -1.18 34.68 14.16
N GLU A 114 -0.01 35.28 13.94
CA GLU A 114 0.37 35.96 12.70
C GLU A 114 0.58 34.97 11.55
N ILE A 115 1.21 33.82 11.81
CA ILE A 115 1.34 32.72 10.85
C ILE A 115 -0.05 32.23 10.44
N MET A 116 -0.96 32.03 11.40
CA MET A 116 -2.35 31.64 11.12
C MET A 116 -3.13 32.70 10.34
N LEU A 117 -2.93 33.99 10.63
CA LEU A 117 -3.52 35.10 9.87
C LEU A 117 -3.00 35.09 8.42
N ALA A 118 -1.69 34.95 8.22
CA ALA A 118 -1.06 34.92 6.90
C ALA A 118 -1.53 33.72 6.07
N LEU A 119 -1.55 32.51 6.65
CA LEU A 119 -2.05 31.30 6.00
C LEU A 119 -3.52 31.44 5.59
N ARG A 120 -4.39 31.90 6.51
CA ARG A 120 -5.82 32.12 6.20
C ARG A 120 -6.03 33.23 5.16
N ALA A 121 -5.21 34.28 5.15
CA ALA A 121 -5.24 35.33 4.14
C ALA A 121 -4.85 34.83 2.74
N VAL A 122 -3.76 34.05 2.65
CA VAL A 122 -3.30 33.43 1.39
C VAL A 122 -4.33 32.44 0.86
N LEU A 123 -4.83 31.54 1.71
CA LEU A 123 -5.88 30.59 1.33
C LEU A 123 -7.15 31.32 0.88
N PHE A 124 -7.63 32.32 1.62
CA PHE A 124 -8.80 33.12 1.22
C PHE A 124 -8.60 33.79 -0.14
N LYS A 125 -7.41 34.35 -0.39
CA LYS A 125 -7.10 35.02 -1.66
C LYS A 125 -7.04 34.05 -2.84
N LEU A 126 -6.48 32.87 -2.66
CA LEU A 126 -6.33 31.87 -3.74
C LEU A 126 -7.60 31.03 -3.98
N THR A 127 -8.43 30.83 -2.95
CA THR A 127 -9.62 29.96 -3.02
C THR A 127 -10.91 30.79 -3.15
N VAL A 128 -11.40 31.41 -2.07
CA VAL A 128 -12.71 32.06 -2.04
C VAL A 128 -12.77 33.30 -2.95
N TRP A 129 -11.69 34.07 -3.05
CA TRP A 129 -11.66 35.25 -3.92
C TRP A 129 -11.64 34.89 -5.41
N ASP A 130 -10.72 34.01 -5.82
CA ASP A 130 -10.48 33.69 -7.24
C ASP A 130 -11.38 32.56 -7.79
N HIS A 131 -11.79 31.59 -6.97
CA HIS A 131 -12.48 30.35 -7.40
C HIS A 131 -13.89 30.15 -6.83
N ASP A 132 -14.43 31.11 -6.06
CA ASP A 132 -15.75 31.04 -5.41
C ASP A 132 -15.96 29.84 -4.47
N ALA A 133 -14.90 29.19 -3.98
CA ALA A 133 -14.96 28.04 -3.08
C ALA A 133 -13.81 28.09 -2.07
N THR A 134 -13.97 27.51 -0.89
CA THR A 134 -12.81 27.11 -0.06
C THR A 134 -12.17 25.83 -0.61
N TYR A 135 -11.05 25.38 -0.03
CA TYR A 135 -10.34 24.21 -0.53
C TYR A 135 -11.14 22.92 -0.34
N GLY A 136 -11.64 22.66 0.88
CA GLY A 136 -12.50 21.52 1.18
C GLY A 136 -13.80 21.57 0.39
N ALA A 137 -14.36 22.77 0.18
CA ALA A 137 -15.53 22.96 -0.68
C ALA A 137 -15.23 22.55 -2.14
N ALA A 138 -14.10 22.97 -2.70
CA ALA A 138 -13.70 22.60 -4.06
C ALA A 138 -13.48 21.09 -4.21
N LEU A 139 -12.87 20.43 -3.21
CA LEU A 139 -12.66 18.98 -3.18
C LEU A 139 -14.00 18.20 -3.14
N GLN A 140 -14.99 18.73 -2.42
CA GLN A 140 -16.36 18.19 -2.39
C GLN A 140 -17.22 18.62 -3.60
N ASN A 141 -16.63 19.33 -4.57
CA ASN A 141 -17.29 19.93 -5.76
C ASN A 141 -18.43 20.90 -5.42
N LEU A 142 -18.14 21.84 -4.51
CA LEU A 142 -19.07 22.83 -3.97
C LEU A 142 -18.55 24.25 -4.23
N ARG A 143 -19.46 25.19 -4.51
CA ARG A 143 -19.13 26.62 -4.66
C ARG A 143 -20.09 27.51 -3.87
N TYR A 144 -19.60 28.64 -3.40
CA TYR A 144 -20.43 29.71 -2.84
C TYR A 144 -21.29 30.33 -3.92
N THR A 145 -22.55 30.61 -3.58
CA THR A 145 -23.51 31.26 -4.46
C THR A 145 -24.38 32.23 -3.66
N ASP A 146 -24.81 33.33 -4.27
CA ASP A 146 -25.63 34.33 -3.58
C ASP A 146 -27.08 33.84 -3.44
N ALA A 147 -27.49 33.52 -2.20
CA ALA A 147 -28.82 33.04 -1.89
C ALA A 147 -29.91 34.15 -1.94
N ARG A 148 -29.53 35.41 -2.16
CA ARG A 148 -30.46 36.52 -2.45
C ARG A 148 -31.05 36.44 -3.85
N SER A 149 -30.37 35.76 -4.78
CA SER A 149 -30.88 35.54 -6.14
C SER A 149 -31.82 34.33 -6.18
N THR A 150 -33.07 34.54 -6.58
CA THR A 150 -34.09 33.48 -6.75
C THR A 150 -34.01 32.80 -8.13
N SER A 151 -32.94 33.06 -8.88
CA SER A 151 -32.73 32.48 -10.21
C SER A 151 -32.46 30.97 -10.13
N PRO A 152 -32.95 30.15 -11.07
CA PRO A 152 -32.54 28.75 -11.19
C PRO A 152 -31.06 28.60 -11.59
N VAL A 153 -30.44 29.66 -12.12
CA VAL A 153 -29.01 29.72 -12.44
C VAL A 153 -28.23 30.16 -11.20
N LEU A 154 -27.16 29.45 -10.88
CA LEU A 154 -26.28 29.79 -9.76
C LEU A 154 -25.47 31.06 -10.08
N VAL A 155 -25.60 32.08 -9.23
CA VAL A 155 -24.89 33.36 -9.34
C VAL A 155 -23.75 33.40 -8.32
N ALA A 156 -22.56 33.79 -8.79
CA ALA A 156 -21.37 33.98 -7.95
C ALA A 156 -21.62 35.06 -6.87
N PRO A 157 -21.02 34.93 -5.66
CA PRO A 157 -21.21 35.89 -4.58
C PRO A 157 -20.66 37.26 -4.93
N SER A 158 -21.33 38.32 -4.47
CA SER A 158 -20.91 39.69 -4.76
C SER A 158 -19.53 39.99 -4.13
N PRO A 159 -18.71 40.87 -4.72
CA PRO A 159 -17.38 41.18 -4.15
C PRO A 159 -17.47 41.71 -2.72
N LEU A 160 -18.55 42.41 -2.35
CA LEU A 160 -18.84 42.83 -0.97
C LEU A 160 -19.18 41.67 -0.03
N GLN A 161 -19.85 40.62 -0.50
CA GLN A 161 -20.04 39.39 0.29
C GLN A 161 -18.71 38.67 0.49
N LYS A 162 -17.86 38.59 -0.56
CA LYS A 162 -16.51 38.02 -0.48
C LYS A 162 -15.64 38.79 0.53
N THR A 163 -15.54 40.12 0.42
CA THR A 163 -14.74 40.92 1.37
C THR A 163 -15.26 40.82 2.79
N ALA A 164 -16.58 40.87 3.01
CA ALA A 164 -17.15 40.71 4.35
C ALA A 164 -16.89 39.31 4.93
N TYR A 165 -17.00 38.26 4.12
CA TYR A 165 -16.67 36.90 4.54
C TYR A 165 -15.20 36.78 4.93
N GLY A 166 -14.28 37.17 4.04
CA GLY A 166 -12.84 37.11 4.28
C GLY A 166 -12.42 37.96 5.48
N LEU A 167 -13.01 39.15 5.65
CA LEU A 167 -12.71 40.02 6.79
C LEU A 167 -13.08 39.33 8.11
N VAL A 168 -14.24 38.70 8.21
CA VAL A 168 -14.67 38.03 9.44
C VAL A 168 -13.93 36.70 9.64
N THR A 169 -13.66 35.90 8.60
CA THR A 169 -12.99 34.60 8.76
C THR A 169 -11.47 34.69 8.94
N VAL A 170 -10.83 35.68 8.34
CA VAL A 170 -9.37 35.89 8.43
C VAL A 170 -9.03 36.83 9.58
N PHE A 171 -9.47 38.09 9.52
CA PHE A 171 -9.15 39.08 10.55
C PHE A 171 -10.01 38.92 11.81
N GLY A 172 -11.27 38.50 11.70
CA GLY A 172 -12.13 38.28 12.87
C GLY A 172 -11.62 37.17 13.79
N LYS A 173 -11.15 36.04 13.24
CA LYS A 173 -10.49 34.98 14.03
C LYS A 173 -9.22 35.49 14.73
N TYR A 174 -8.33 36.17 14.00
CA TYR A 174 -7.09 36.73 14.55
C TYR A 174 -7.32 37.81 15.63
N ALA A 175 -8.27 38.71 15.40
CA ALA A 175 -8.63 39.74 16.38
C ALA A 175 -9.27 39.13 17.63
N TRP A 176 -10.02 38.03 17.49
CA TRP A 176 -10.56 37.30 18.63
C TRP A 176 -9.46 36.63 19.46
N THR A 177 -8.54 35.89 18.83
CA THR A 177 -7.42 35.25 19.56
C THR A 177 -6.57 36.30 20.27
N ARG A 178 -6.13 37.36 19.56
CA ARG A 178 -5.35 38.45 20.17
C ARG A 178 -6.10 39.19 21.29
N TRP A 179 -7.43 39.26 21.26
CA TRP A 179 -8.24 39.81 22.34
C TRP A 179 -8.31 38.88 23.55
N GLU A 180 -8.44 37.58 23.32
CA GLU A 180 -8.46 36.55 24.36
C GLU A 180 -7.10 36.42 25.05
N ASP A 181 -6.01 36.38 24.28
CA ASP A 181 -4.62 36.41 24.78
C ASP A 181 -4.37 37.64 25.67
N TRP A 182 -4.76 38.84 25.19
CA TRP A 182 -4.63 40.09 25.94
C TRP A 182 -5.46 40.09 27.23
N LEU A 183 -6.63 39.47 27.21
CA LEU A 183 -7.50 39.38 28.38
C LEU A 183 -6.90 38.46 29.45
N VAL A 184 -6.32 37.32 29.03
CA VAL A 184 -5.64 36.36 29.90
C VAL A 184 -4.36 36.95 30.51
N GLU A 185 -3.52 37.62 29.71
CA GLU A 185 -2.32 38.32 30.19
C GLU A 185 -2.66 39.42 31.22
N ARG A 186 -3.87 39.98 31.16
CA ARG A 186 -4.38 40.98 32.12
C ARG A 186 -5.00 40.38 33.39
N ASP A 187 -5.20 39.07 33.42
CA ASP A 187 -5.88 38.30 34.47
C ASP A 187 -4.92 37.24 35.07
N ASP A 188 -3.62 37.58 35.14
CA ASP A 188 -2.49 36.71 35.51
C ASP A 188 -2.51 36.20 36.98
N GLY A 189 -3.65 36.27 37.67
CA GLY A 189 -3.93 35.65 38.97
C GLY A 189 -3.17 36.17 40.20
N HIS A 190 -2.06 36.89 40.00
CA HIS A 190 -1.18 37.38 41.07
C HIS A 190 -1.63 38.73 41.65
N ASP A 191 -2.31 39.56 40.85
CA ASP A 191 -2.86 40.87 41.24
C ASP A 191 -4.38 40.91 41.05
N GLU A 192 -5.09 41.65 41.90
CA GLU A 192 -6.55 41.82 41.80
C GLU A 192 -6.91 42.60 40.51
N PRO A 193 -7.56 41.97 39.51
CA PRO A 193 -7.65 42.54 38.18
C PRO A 193 -8.63 43.71 38.14
N SER A 194 -8.28 44.73 37.35
CA SER A 194 -9.02 46.00 37.35
C SER A 194 -10.52 45.80 37.04
N PRO A 195 -11.44 46.60 37.63
CA PRO A 195 -12.88 46.41 37.46
C PRO A 195 -13.34 46.53 36.00
N ARG A 196 -12.56 47.21 35.14
CA ARG A 196 -12.80 47.28 33.70
C ARG A 196 -12.46 45.96 32.99
N VAL A 197 -11.33 45.33 33.33
CA VAL A 197 -10.93 44.02 32.79
C VAL A 197 -11.96 42.96 33.18
N LYS A 198 -12.38 42.91 34.45
CA LYS A 198 -13.46 42.01 34.92
C LYS A 198 -14.78 42.21 34.17
N LEU A 199 -15.13 43.45 33.82
CA LEU A 199 -16.31 43.74 33.00
C LEU A 199 -16.13 43.24 31.57
N LEU A 200 -14.98 43.51 30.94
CA LEU A 200 -14.66 43.06 29.59
C LEU A 200 -14.62 41.53 29.49
N ALA A 201 -14.06 40.84 30.48
CA ALA A 201 -14.05 39.38 30.57
C ALA A 201 -15.48 38.81 30.62
N ARG A 202 -16.32 39.33 31.53
CA ARG A 202 -17.73 38.92 31.65
C ARG A 202 -18.56 39.24 30.40
N VAL A 203 -18.24 40.32 29.68
CA VAL A 203 -18.88 40.64 28.38
C VAL A 203 -18.40 39.68 27.30
N THR A 204 -17.11 39.33 27.27
CA THR A 204 -16.51 38.38 26.31
C THR A 204 -17.08 36.97 26.52
N GLU A 205 -17.16 36.50 27.76
CA GLU A 205 -17.80 35.23 28.14
C GLU A 205 -19.28 35.18 27.73
N ARG A 206 -20.04 36.24 28.01
CA ARG A 206 -21.45 36.37 27.57
C ARG A 206 -21.58 36.39 26.05
N LEU A 207 -20.67 37.07 25.34
CA LEU A 207 -20.69 37.12 23.88
C LEU A 207 -20.34 35.76 23.27
N SER A 208 -19.37 35.04 23.85
CA SER A 208 -18.97 33.69 23.44
C SER A 208 -20.11 32.69 23.66
N THR A 209 -20.75 32.69 24.83
CA THR A 209 -21.91 31.82 25.12
C THR A 209 -23.15 32.17 24.28
N LEU A 210 -23.40 33.45 23.99
CA LEU A 210 -24.44 33.87 23.04
C LEU A 210 -24.12 33.44 21.60
N HIS A 211 -22.86 33.56 21.17
CA HIS A 211 -22.42 33.09 19.86
C HIS A 211 -22.52 31.56 19.74
N ALA A 212 -22.08 30.80 20.75
CA ALA A 212 -22.14 29.35 20.78
C ALA A 212 -23.58 28.82 20.78
N SER A 213 -24.48 29.44 21.56
CA SER A 213 -25.90 29.07 21.56
C SER A 213 -26.59 29.43 20.23
N ALA A 214 -26.30 30.61 19.65
CA ALA A 214 -26.76 30.97 18.32
C ALA A 214 -26.20 30.03 17.23
N ALA A 215 -24.95 29.61 17.34
CA ALA A 215 -24.29 28.68 16.43
C ALA A 215 -24.89 27.28 16.53
N CYS A 216 -25.16 26.80 17.73
CA CYS A 216 -25.87 25.54 17.98
C CYS A 216 -27.29 25.56 17.36
N VAL A 217 -28.07 26.61 17.62
CA VAL A 217 -29.40 26.78 16.99
C VAL A 217 -29.27 26.89 15.46
N SER A 218 -28.24 27.58 14.96
CA SER A 218 -27.96 27.68 13.53
C SER A 218 -27.65 26.32 12.92
N PHE A 219 -26.83 25.51 13.59
CA PHE A 219 -26.44 24.17 13.18
C PHE A 219 -27.61 23.18 13.25
N LEU A 220 -28.47 23.24 14.27
CA LEU A 220 -29.71 22.45 14.33
C LEU A 220 -30.64 22.79 13.15
N VAL A 221 -30.81 24.08 12.83
CA VAL A 221 -31.54 24.52 11.63
C VAL A 221 -30.85 24.01 10.36
N PHE A 222 -29.51 23.98 10.30
CA PHE A 222 -28.76 23.41 9.18
C PHE A 222 -28.98 21.90 9.04
N LEU A 223 -28.95 21.11 10.12
CA LEU A 223 -29.20 19.67 10.08
C LEU A 223 -30.60 19.34 9.51
N LEU A 224 -31.59 20.20 9.74
CA LEU A 224 -32.94 20.07 9.19
C LEU A 224 -33.04 20.51 7.71
N HIS A 225 -32.46 21.66 7.34
CA HIS A 225 -32.63 22.28 6.01
C HIS A 225 -31.49 21.99 5.02
N GLY A 226 -30.24 22.07 5.48
CA GLY A 226 -29.02 21.89 4.71
C GLY A 226 -28.51 23.13 3.94
N ARG A 227 -29.03 24.33 4.21
CA ARG A 227 -28.78 25.52 3.35
C ARG A 227 -27.62 26.44 3.76
N TYR A 228 -27.38 26.63 5.07
CA TYR A 228 -26.34 27.52 5.60
C TYR A 228 -25.62 26.79 6.74
N ARG A 229 -24.34 26.42 6.56
CA ARG A 229 -23.55 25.69 7.56
C ARG A 229 -23.25 26.57 8.79
N THR A 230 -22.71 27.77 8.59
CA THR A 230 -22.36 28.69 9.69
C THR A 230 -23.39 29.80 9.91
N LEU A 231 -23.29 30.48 11.06
CA LEU A 231 -23.97 31.76 11.31
C LEU A 231 -23.58 32.84 10.30
N LEU A 232 -22.30 32.86 9.91
CA LEU A 232 -21.71 33.85 9.02
C LEU A 232 -22.30 33.72 7.60
N ASP A 233 -22.41 32.49 7.09
CA ASP A 233 -23.08 32.19 5.81
C ASP A 233 -24.54 32.65 5.81
N ARG A 234 -25.24 32.46 6.94
CA ARG A 234 -26.63 32.89 7.13
C ARG A 234 -26.78 34.41 7.15
N LEU A 235 -25.85 35.12 7.80
CA LEU A 235 -25.83 36.58 7.88
C LEU A 235 -25.54 37.21 6.52
N LEU A 236 -24.52 36.71 5.80
CA LEU A 236 -24.15 37.19 4.46
C LEU A 236 -25.06 36.65 3.35
N ARG A 237 -25.92 35.67 3.67
CA ARG A 237 -26.79 34.93 2.73
C ARG A 237 -26.00 34.28 1.59
N MET A 238 -24.82 33.76 1.89
CA MET A 238 -24.07 32.91 0.97
C MET A 238 -24.43 31.46 1.24
N ARG A 239 -24.69 30.66 0.20
CA ARG A 239 -24.91 29.21 0.34
C ARG A 239 -23.86 28.46 -0.44
N LEU A 240 -23.42 27.31 0.08
CA LEU A 240 -22.65 26.35 -0.68
C LEU A 240 -23.62 25.52 -1.54
N ALA A 241 -23.33 25.39 -2.83
CA ALA A 241 -24.15 24.66 -3.80
C ALA A 241 -23.26 23.89 -4.79
N PRO A 242 -23.71 22.73 -5.31
CA PRO A 242 -22.96 22.03 -6.33
C PRO A 242 -23.12 22.80 -7.65
N PRO A 243 -22.04 23.09 -8.40
CA PRO A 243 -22.12 23.86 -9.64
C PRO A 243 -22.88 23.12 -10.74
N THR A 244 -22.96 21.79 -10.67
CA THR A 244 -23.75 20.94 -11.57
C THR A 244 -24.64 19.99 -10.78
N SER A 245 -25.83 19.69 -11.33
CA SER A 245 -26.80 18.78 -10.69
C SER A 245 -26.47 17.28 -10.84
N GLN A 246 -25.34 16.96 -11.49
CA GLN A 246 -24.92 15.61 -11.87
C GLN A 246 -23.72 15.10 -11.05
N VAL A 247 -23.49 15.60 -9.83
CA VAL A 247 -22.53 14.99 -8.91
C VAL A 247 -23.11 13.69 -8.34
N SER A 248 -23.09 12.63 -9.15
CA SER A 248 -22.93 11.28 -8.61
C SER A 248 -21.57 11.26 -7.93
N ARG A 249 -21.55 11.20 -6.59
CA ARG A 249 -20.34 10.92 -5.82
C ARG A 249 -19.73 9.64 -6.40
N GLU A 250 -18.62 9.78 -7.12
CA GLU A 250 -17.79 8.65 -7.48
C GLU A 250 -17.35 8.02 -6.17
N VAL A 251 -17.87 6.83 -5.88
CA VAL A 251 -17.45 6.06 -4.72
C VAL A 251 -16.00 5.70 -5.00
N SER A 252 -15.07 6.21 -4.21
CA SER A 252 -13.65 5.99 -4.38
C SER A 252 -13.31 4.51 -4.13
N PHE A 253 -13.46 3.70 -5.17
CA PHE A 253 -13.13 2.27 -5.17
C PHE A 253 -11.65 2.01 -4.92
N GLU A 254 -10.79 3.03 -4.83
CA GLU A 254 -9.36 2.87 -4.58
C GLU A 254 -9.06 2.01 -3.34
N TYR A 255 -9.71 2.24 -2.19
CA TYR A 255 -9.46 1.44 -0.99
C TYR A 255 -9.93 -0.01 -1.18
N LEU A 256 -11.11 -0.20 -1.78
CA LEU A 256 -11.66 -1.53 -2.10
C LEU A 256 -10.77 -2.28 -3.10
N ASN A 257 -10.25 -1.59 -4.12
CA ASN A 257 -9.37 -2.15 -5.13
C ASN A 257 -7.99 -2.49 -4.53
N ARG A 258 -7.42 -1.62 -3.69
CA ARG A 258 -6.18 -1.92 -2.93
C ARG A 258 -6.38 -3.17 -2.07
N GLN A 259 -7.51 -3.29 -1.37
CA GLN A 259 -7.80 -4.43 -0.50
C GLN A 259 -8.08 -5.72 -1.30
N LEU A 260 -8.77 -5.63 -2.44
CA LEU A 260 -9.00 -6.75 -3.35
C LEU A 260 -7.68 -7.25 -3.96
N VAL A 261 -6.81 -6.33 -4.41
CA VAL A 261 -5.47 -6.68 -4.92
C VAL A 261 -4.61 -7.36 -3.84
N TRP A 262 -4.62 -6.86 -2.60
CA TRP A 262 -3.86 -7.50 -1.52
C TRP A 262 -4.46 -8.87 -1.14
N HIS A 263 -5.78 -9.02 -1.06
CA HIS A 263 -6.40 -10.35 -0.86
C HIS A 263 -6.08 -11.35 -1.97
N ALA A 264 -6.18 -10.93 -3.24
CA ALA A 264 -5.81 -11.77 -4.37
C ALA A 264 -4.30 -12.11 -4.37
N PHE A 265 -3.45 -11.18 -3.92
CA PHE A 265 -2.01 -11.40 -3.81
C PHE A 265 -1.61 -12.32 -2.64
N THR A 266 -2.26 -12.25 -1.47
CA THR A 266 -2.05 -13.25 -0.40
C THR A 266 -2.50 -14.63 -0.84
N GLU A 267 -3.68 -14.73 -1.46
CA GLU A 267 -4.23 -16.00 -1.94
C GLU A 267 -3.32 -16.63 -3.02
N PHE A 268 -2.90 -15.85 -4.01
CA PHE A 268 -1.89 -16.28 -4.99
C PHE A 268 -0.57 -16.72 -4.31
N LEU A 269 -0.06 -15.94 -3.34
CA LEU A 269 1.17 -16.29 -2.64
C LEU A 269 1.03 -17.58 -1.82
N LEU A 270 -0.13 -17.86 -1.23
CA LEU A 270 -0.40 -19.10 -0.52
C LEU A 270 -0.41 -20.34 -1.45
N PHE A 271 -0.78 -20.19 -2.72
CA PHE A 271 -0.63 -21.26 -3.72
C PHE A 271 0.79 -21.37 -4.28
N VAL A 272 1.50 -20.26 -4.43
CA VAL A 272 2.86 -20.23 -4.97
C VAL A 272 3.93 -20.64 -3.95
N LEU A 273 3.78 -20.28 -2.67
CA LEU A 273 4.78 -20.52 -1.62
C LEU A 273 5.07 -22.02 -1.36
N PRO A 274 4.10 -22.95 -1.42
CA PRO A 274 4.36 -24.39 -1.39
C PRO A 274 5.08 -24.92 -2.64
N LEU A 275 4.78 -24.36 -3.82
CA LEU A 275 5.40 -24.75 -5.09
C LEU A 275 6.83 -24.19 -5.24
N VAL A 276 7.07 -23.00 -4.69
CA VAL A 276 8.38 -22.35 -4.61
C VAL A 276 9.14 -22.94 -3.43
N GLY A 277 9.68 -24.15 -3.63
CA GLY A 277 10.44 -24.87 -2.63
C GLY A 277 11.49 -23.98 -1.96
N ILE A 278 11.26 -23.66 -0.68
CA ILE A 278 12.02 -22.67 0.11
C ILE A 278 13.53 -22.94 0.06
N HIS A 279 13.92 -24.22 0.00
CA HIS A 279 15.31 -24.65 -0.10
C HIS A 279 15.99 -24.24 -1.42
N ARG A 280 15.27 -24.12 -2.54
CA ARG A 280 15.82 -23.70 -3.83
C ARG A 280 15.99 -22.18 -3.88
N TRP A 281 15.03 -21.41 -3.36
CA TRP A 281 15.14 -19.94 -3.28
C TRP A 281 16.22 -19.51 -2.28
N ARG A 282 16.29 -20.09 -1.07
CA ARG A 282 17.37 -19.82 -0.10
C ARG A 282 18.76 -20.07 -0.72
N ARG A 283 18.92 -21.16 -1.48
CA ARG A 283 20.17 -21.47 -2.23
C ARG A 283 20.45 -20.49 -3.36
N TRP A 284 19.44 -19.99 -4.07
CA TRP A 284 19.62 -18.99 -5.13
C TRP A 284 20.03 -17.64 -4.55
N PHE A 285 19.34 -17.14 -3.51
CA PHE A 285 19.73 -15.92 -2.82
C PHE A 285 21.14 -16.01 -2.22
N ALA A 286 21.50 -17.13 -1.57
CA ALA A 286 22.86 -17.33 -1.05
C ALA A 286 23.93 -17.39 -2.16
N ARG A 287 23.63 -17.99 -3.32
CA ARG A 287 24.52 -17.96 -4.50
C ARG A 287 24.70 -16.55 -5.04
N THR A 288 23.62 -15.79 -5.21
CA THR A 288 23.64 -14.41 -5.72
C THR A 288 24.37 -13.48 -4.75
N TRP A 289 24.11 -13.59 -3.44
CA TRP A 289 24.78 -12.83 -2.39
C TRP A 289 26.29 -13.13 -2.29
N ARG A 290 26.70 -14.39 -2.48
CA ARG A 290 28.13 -14.74 -2.57
C ARG A 290 28.78 -14.19 -3.84
N LYS A 291 28.08 -14.17 -4.98
CA LYS A 291 28.59 -13.55 -6.21
C LYS A 291 28.74 -12.03 -6.07
N THR A 292 27.76 -11.32 -5.50
CA THR A 292 27.87 -9.87 -5.27
C THR A 292 28.94 -9.53 -4.24
N LYS A 293 29.08 -10.32 -3.17
CA LYS A 293 30.20 -10.17 -2.22
C LYS A 293 31.56 -10.44 -2.87
N GLY A 294 31.67 -11.44 -3.75
CA GLY A 294 32.91 -11.72 -4.49
C GLY A 294 33.29 -10.61 -5.47
N ILE A 295 32.32 -10.01 -6.16
CA ILE A 295 32.53 -8.83 -7.02
C ILE A 295 32.98 -7.61 -6.21
N MET A 296 32.54 -7.49 -4.94
CA MET A 296 32.96 -6.42 -4.03
C MET A 296 34.30 -6.72 -3.30
N GLN A 297 34.85 -7.93 -3.45
CA GLN A 297 36.14 -8.35 -2.88
C GLN A 297 37.21 -8.59 -3.96
N THR A 298 37.27 -7.73 -4.98
CA THR A 298 38.42 -7.66 -5.90
C THR A 298 39.49 -6.71 -5.36
N ASN A 299 40.20 -7.15 -4.30
CA ASN A 299 41.52 -6.65 -3.90
C ASN A 299 42.05 -7.52 -2.76
N GLY A 300 43.08 -8.33 -3.04
CA GLY A 300 43.71 -9.21 -2.06
C GLY A 300 44.03 -10.57 -2.63
N ASP A 301 45.05 -10.63 -3.51
CA ASP A 301 45.85 -11.85 -3.65
C ASP A 301 46.47 -12.15 -2.27
N ASP A 302 46.22 -13.35 -1.76
CA ASP A 302 46.70 -13.81 -0.44
C ASP A 302 46.90 -15.32 -0.52
N ASP A 303 48.15 -15.74 -0.41
CA ASP A 303 48.58 -17.11 -0.70
C ASP A 303 48.04 -18.12 0.32
N GLY A 304 47.31 -19.12 -0.15
CA GLY A 304 47.20 -20.44 0.50
C GLY A 304 46.50 -20.53 1.88
N VAL A 305 46.10 -19.43 2.52
CA VAL A 305 45.45 -19.48 3.84
C VAL A 305 44.05 -20.08 3.71
N LYS A 306 43.82 -21.23 4.35
CA LYS A 306 42.51 -21.88 4.43
C LYS A 306 41.53 -20.96 5.19
N ARG A 307 40.59 -20.29 4.49
CA ARG A 307 39.64 -19.30 5.06
C ARG A 307 38.28 -19.89 5.50
N GLY A 308 38.18 -21.22 5.67
CA GLY A 308 36.93 -21.85 6.10
C GLY A 308 36.64 -21.68 7.59
N GLU A 309 35.36 -21.78 7.97
CA GLU A 309 34.85 -21.70 9.34
C GLU A 309 35.57 -22.68 10.30
N PHE A 310 35.98 -23.85 9.78
CA PHE A 310 36.68 -24.89 10.53
C PHE A 310 38.13 -25.10 10.05
N ALA A 311 38.77 -24.04 9.56
CA ALA A 311 40.18 -24.08 9.12
C ALA A 311 41.17 -24.39 10.25
N PHE A 312 40.82 -24.06 11.50
CA PHE A 312 41.67 -24.31 12.68
C PHE A 312 41.77 -25.79 13.08
N LEU A 313 40.90 -26.66 12.57
CA LEU A 313 40.90 -28.08 12.94
C LEU A 313 42.09 -28.82 12.31
N PRO A 314 42.84 -29.63 13.10
CA PRO A 314 43.89 -30.51 12.59
C PRO A 314 43.41 -31.38 11.42
N GLU A 315 44.32 -31.71 10.50
CA GLU A 315 43.95 -32.46 9.28
C GLU A 315 43.43 -33.89 9.58
N ARG A 316 43.81 -34.48 10.72
CA ARG A 316 43.28 -35.76 11.23
C ARG A 316 41.79 -35.74 11.60
N THR A 317 41.20 -34.57 11.87
CA THR A 317 39.85 -34.44 12.45
C THR A 317 38.84 -34.05 11.37
N CYS A 318 37.72 -34.76 11.25
CA CYS A 318 36.71 -34.45 10.25
C CYS A 318 35.89 -33.23 10.67
N ALA A 319 35.97 -32.13 9.91
CA ALA A 319 35.21 -30.92 10.21
C ALA A 319 33.68 -31.10 10.11
N ILE A 320 33.19 -32.09 9.35
CA ILE A 320 31.75 -32.44 9.31
C ILE A 320 31.36 -33.18 10.60
N CYS A 321 32.11 -34.21 11.03
CA CYS A 321 31.84 -34.90 12.30
C CYS A 321 31.90 -33.92 13.49
N TYR A 322 32.88 -33.01 13.49
CA TYR A 322 33.03 -31.99 14.52
C TYR A 322 31.85 -31.01 14.53
N GLN A 323 31.42 -30.52 13.36
CA GLN A 323 30.21 -29.69 13.24
C GLN A 323 28.97 -30.44 13.74
N ASP A 324 28.73 -31.64 13.25
CA ASP A 324 27.53 -32.41 13.57
C ASP A 324 27.47 -32.74 15.08
N GLN A 325 28.58 -33.12 15.72
CA GLN A 325 28.65 -33.25 17.18
C GLN A 325 28.33 -31.95 17.91
N ASN A 326 28.95 -30.83 17.50
CA ASN A 326 28.76 -29.55 18.19
C ASN A 326 27.36 -28.94 17.97
N THR A 327 26.62 -29.39 16.94
CA THR A 327 25.19 -29.04 16.75
C THR A 327 24.22 -29.92 17.54
N LEU A 328 24.66 -31.10 18.01
CA LEU A 328 23.84 -32.04 18.77
C LEU A 328 24.11 -31.98 20.28
N ALA A 329 25.29 -31.52 20.69
CA ALA A 329 25.63 -31.29 22.10
C ALA A 329 24.80 -30.15 22.69
N THR A 330 24.29 -30.35 23.90
CA THR A 330 23.61 -29.29 24.65
C THR A 330 24.62 -28.30 25.24
N GLU A 331 24.22 -27.05 25.51
CA GLU A 331 25.12 -25.99 26.00
C GLU A 331 25.92 -26.40 27.26
N ASN A 332 25.34 -27.28 28.10
CA ASN A 332 25.99 -27.83 29.30
C ASN A 332 27.13 -28.82 28.98
N GLU A 333 27.02 -29.61 27.90
CA GLU A 333 28.09 -30.54 27.48
C GLU A 333 29.26 -29.80 26.83
N ILE A 334 28.98 -28.72 26.10
CA ILE A 334 30.00 -27.86 25.49
C ILE A 334 30.85 -27.19 26.58
N MET A 335 30.21 -26.72 27.66
CA MET A 335 30.88 -26.18 28.85
C MET A 335 31.71 -27.24 29.60
N ALA A 336 31.24 -28.48 29.68
CA ALA A 336 31.99 -29.58 30.30
C ALA A 336 33.23 -29.98 29.46
N ALA A 337 33.10 -30.02 28.14
CA ALA A 337 34.21 -30.29 27.22
C ALA A 337 35.28 -29.17 27.24
N ALA A 338 34.86 -27.91 27.42
CA ALA A 338 35.78 -26.78 27.55
C ALA A 338 36.61 -26.82 28.86
N ALA A 339 36.13 -27.50 29.91
CA ALA A 339 36.85 -27.66 31.17
C ALA A 339 37.98 -28.72 31.08
N SER A 340 37.93 -29.65 30.12
CA SER A 340 39.04 -30.56 29.82
C SER A 340 40.06 -29.89 28.89
N SER A 341 41.20 -29.52 29.47
CA SER A 341 42.29 -28.79 28.80
C SER A 341 42.71 -29.37 27.43
N GLY A 342 42.51 -28.56 26.37
CA GLY A 342 43.48 -28.42 25.29
C GLY A 342 43.54 -29.48 24.17
N VAL A 343 42.65 -30.47 24.10
CA VAL A 343 42.70 -31.49 23.02
C VAL A 343 41.68 -31.19 21.91
N VAL A 344 42.16 -30.52 20.85
CA VAL A 344 41.41 -30.43 19.58
C VAL A 344 41.54 -31.76 18.84
N GLY A 345 40.40 -32.44 18.66
CA GLY A 345 40.30 -33.78 18.05
C GLY A 345 40.11 -34.86 19.12
N SER A 346 38.84 -35.14 19.44
CA SER A 346 38.45 -36.36 20.15
C SER A 346 38.48 -37.54 19.19
N ALA A 347 38.81 -38.75 19.66
CA ALA A 347 38.83 -39.96 18.83
C ALA A 347 37.48 -40.27 18.11
N GLN A 348 36.38 -39.65 18.56
CA GLN A 348 35.05 -39.73 17.94
C GLN A 348 34.87 -38.80 16.71
N THR A 349 35.77 -37.83 16.50
CA THR A 349 35.73 -36.88 15.36
C THR A 349 36.88 -37.07 14.38
N ASP A 350 37.80 -38.00 14.63
CA ASP A 350 38.89 -38.31 13.72
C ASP A 350 38.41 -38.97 12.41
N ILE A 351 39.16 -38.76 11.33
CA ILE A 351 38.75 -39.15 9.98
C ILE A 351 38.78 -40.68 9.83
N THR A 352 37.61 -41.26 9.60
CA THR A 352 37.42 -42.67 9.26
C THR A 352 37.19 -42.80 7.75
N ASN A 353 38.01 -43.62 7.09
CA ASN A 353 38.05 -43.79 5.62
C ASN A 353 38.24 -42.44 4.88
N PRO A 354 39.49 -41.94 4.75
CA PRO A 354 39.78 -40.58 4.27
C PRO A 354 39.48 -40.41 2.77
N TYR A 355 38.68 -39.39 2.45
CA TYR A 355 38.41 -38.94 1.08
C TYR A 355 38.73 -37.45 0.97
N GLU A 356 39.31 -37.06 -0.16
CA GLU A 356 39.66 -35.68 -0.46
C GLU A 356 38.64 -35.04 -1.42
N THR A 357 38.44 -33.74 -1.24
CA THR A 357 37.49 -32.92 -1.99
C THR A 357 38.12 -32.34 -3.26
N MET A 358 37.43 -32.44 -4.40
CA MET A 358 37.86 -31.79 -5.65
C MET A 358 37.13 -30.46 -5.87
N PRO A 359 37.85 -29.34 -6.08
CA PRO A 359 39.30 -29.23 -6.34
C PRO A 359 40.20 -29.00 -5.11
N CYS A 360 39.65 -28.68 -3.94
CA CYS A 360 40.41 -28.05 -2.84
C CYS A 360 41.29 -28.97 -1.96
N GLY A 361 41.40 -30.27 -2.25
CA GLY A 361 42.28 -31.23 -1.56
C GLY A 361 42.01 -31.47 -0.07
N CYS A 362 40.96 -30.88 0.50
CA CYS A 362 40.63 -31.01 1.92
C CYS A 362 40.07 -32.41 2.24
N VAL A 363 40.54 -33.02 3.33
CA VAL A 363 40.20 -34.41 3.68
C VAL A 363 39.06 -34.48 4.71
N TYR A 364 38.17 -35.45 4.51
CA TYR A 364 36.98 -35.76 5.33
C TYR A 364 36.74 -37.28 5.39
N CYS A 365 35.84 -37.74 6.26
CA CYS A 365 35.36 -39.13 6.22
C CYS A 365 34.54 -39.38 4.95
N PHE A 366 34.70 -40.54 4.33
CA PHE A 366 33.92 -40.98 3.16
C PHE A 366 32.41 -40.74 3.32
N VAL A 367 31.81 -41.27 4.39
CA VAL A 367 30.35 -41.21 4.60
C VAL A 367 29.87 -39.77 4.77
N CYS A 368 30.59 -38.96 5.54
CA CYS A 368 30.24 -37.55 5.76
C CYS A 368 30.34 -36.73 4.48
N LEU A 369 31.34 -36.98 3.64
CA LEU A 369 31.52 -36.25 2.39
C LEU A 369 30.52 -36.71 1.32
N ALA A 370 30.36 -38.02 1.11
CA ALA A 370 29.41 -38.59 0.16
C ALA A 370 27.97 -38.16 0.47
N THR A 371 27.51 -38.29 1.72
CA THR A 371 26.15 -37.88 2.10
C THR A 371 25.90 -36.37 1.96
N ARG A 372 26.93 -35.52 2.10
CA ARG A 372 26.80 -34.08 1.83
C ARG A 372 26.76 -33.77 0.33
N LEU A 373 27.52 -34.48 -0.51
CA LEU A 373 27.47 -34.33 -1.97
C LEU A 373 26.16 -34.86 -2.57
N GLU A 374 25.68 -36.02 -2.12
CA GLU A 374 24.41 -36.62 -2.56
C GLU A 374 23.20 -35.73 -2.25
N ARG A 375 23.16 -35.15 -1.04
CA ARG A 375 22.11 -34.19 -0.62
C ARG A 375 22.06 -32.91 -1.45
N GLU A 376 23.08 -32.62 -2.25
CA GLU A 376 23.17 -31.40 -3.06
C GLU A 376 23.02 -31.64 -4.57
N GLU A 377 22.70 -32.87 -5.00
CA GLU A 377 22.20 -33.20 -6.34
C GLU A 377 23.04 -32.59 -7.49
N GLY A 378 24.37 -32.57 -7.32
CA GLY A 378 25.32 -32.04 -8.32
C GLY A 378 25.53 -30.52 -8.34
N GLU A 379 24.88 -29.74 -7.47
CA GLU A 379 25.12 -28.28 -7.39
C GLU A 379 26.47 -27.93 -6.72
N GLY A 380 26.94 -28.77 -5.79
CA GLY A 380 28.27 -28.71 -5.17
C GLY A 380 28.35 -28.01 -3.81
N TRP A 381 29.00 -28.69 -2.86
CA TRP A 381 29.04 -28.37 -1.43
C TRP A 381 30.19 -27.43 -1.05
N THR A 382 29.93 -26.44 -0.21
CA THR A 382 30.98 -25.52 0.27
C THR A 382 31.82 -26.18 1.35
N CYS A 383 33.10 -26.41 1.05
CA CYS A 383 34.09 -27.00 1.93
C CYS A 383 34.24 -26.20 3.23
N LEU A 384 33.95 -26.83 4.37
CA LEU A 384 34.05 -26.22 5.71
C LEU A 384 35.47 -25.79 6.11
N ARG A 385 36.50 -26.33 5.45
CA ARG A 385 37.92 -26.04 5.74
C ARG A 385 38.49 -24.86 4.95
N CYS A 386 38.14 -24.68 3.68
CA CYS A 386 38.67 -23.60 2.84
C CYS A 386 37.61 -22.64 2.25
N GLY A 387 36.33 -22.99 2.30
CA GLY A 387 35.22 -22.21 1.71
C GLY A 387 34.95 -22.49 0.23
N GLU A 388 35.78 -23.28 -0.45
CA GLU A 388 35.65 -23.59 -1.88
C GLU A 388 34.52 -24.58 -2.19
N LEU A 389 33.99 -24.55 -3.42
CA LEU A 389 32.84 -25.35 -3.85
C LEU A 389 33.26 -26.70 -4.44
N VAL A 390 32.93 -27.78 -3.73
CA VAL A 390 33.28 -29.17 -4.00
C VAL A 390 32.17 -29.85 -4.79
N LYS A 391 32.50 -30.39 -5.97
CA LYS A 391 31.52 -31.12 -6.81
C LYS A 391 31.73 -32.63 -6.86
N ALA A 392 32.93 -33.09 -6.52
CA ALA A 392 33.31 -34.49 -6.51
C ALA A 392 34.30 -34.76 -5.37
N CYS A 393 34.41 -36.02 -4.98
CA CYS A 393 35.42 -36.50 -4.04
C CYS A 393 36.17 -37.69 -4.65
N LYS A 394 37.43 -37.89 -4.24
CA LYS A 394 38.20 -39.09 -4.57
C LYS A 394 38.77 -39.72 -3.29
N PRO A 395 39.09 -41.02 -3.28
CA PRO A 395 39.82 -41.63 -2.17
C PRO A 395 41.13 -40.89 -1.95
N TRP A 396 41.48 -40.57 -0.71
CA TRP A 396 42.73 -39.88 -0.41
C TRP A 396 43.91 -40.85 -0.57
N SER A 397 44.84 -40.54 -1.47
CA SER A 397 45.94 -41.45 -1.85
C SER A 397 47.11 -41.48 -0.85
N GLY A 398 47.20 -40.51 0.06
CA GLY A 398 48.32 -40.37 1.00
C GLY A 398 49.69 -40.21 0.32
N ASP A 399 50.76 -40.37 1.10
CA ASP A 399 52.16 -40.36 0.61
C ASP A 399 52.57 -41.70 -0.06
N VAL A 400 51.68 -42.28 -0.87
CA VAL A 400 52.04 -43.39 -1.75
C VAL A 400 52.57 -42.80 -3.05
N LEU A 401 53.89 -42.80 -3.22
CA LEU A 401 54.55 -42.48 -4.48
C LEU A 401 54.10 -43.48 -5.56
N GLU A 402 53.10 -43.11 -6.36
CA GLU A 402 52.72 -43.88 -7.55
C GLU A 402 53.92 -43.96 -8.50
N THR A 403 54.45 -45.16 -8.72
CA THR A 403 55.50 -45.36 -9.73
C THR A 403 54.92 -45.06 -11.11
N PRO A 404 55.62 -44.29 -11.96
CA PRO A 404 55.05 -43.83 -13.23
C PRO A 404 54.73 -45.03 -14.12
N LYS A 405 53.44 -45.19 -14.44
CA LYS A 405 52.93 -46.23 -15.33
C LYS A 405 53.57 -46.09 -16.72
N LYS A 406 54.60 -46.91 -16.99
CA LYS A 406 55.14 -47.09 -18.35
C LYS A 406 54.05 -47.70 -19.22
N SER A 407 53.53 -46.93 -20.17
CA SER A 407 52.72 -47.46 -21.26
C SER A 407 53.57 -48.40 -22.13
N PRO A 408 53.16 -49.67 -22.33
CA PRO A 408 53.91 -50.57 -23.20
C PRO A 408 53.69 -50.18 -24.67
N SER A 409 54.76 -49.76 -25.32
CA SER A 409 54.86 -49.67 -26.78
C SER A 409 55.44 -50.97 -27.32
N SER A 410 54.66 -51.75 -28.07
CA SER A 410 55.20 -52.73 -29.02
C SER A 410 54.27 -53.00 -30.20
N LYS A 411 54.87 -53.10 -31.38
CA LYS A 411 54.26 -53.55 -32.64
C LYS A 411 54.74 -54.99 -32.92
N VAL A 412 53.81 -55.91 -33.22
CA VAL A 412 53.94 -57.05 -34.18
C VAL A 412 55.04 -58.10 -33.77
N VAL A 413 54.93 -59.43 -33.93
CA VAL A 413 54.59 -60.29 -35.08
C VAL A 413 53.90 -61.59 -34.60
N ALA A 414 53.12 -62.24 -35.48
CA ALA A 414 52.35 -63.46 -35.25
C ALA A 414 53.15 -64.78 -35.33
N PHE A 415 52.53 -65.88 -34.86
CA PHE A 415 52.46 -67.19 -35.54
C PHE A 415 51.20 -67.95 -35.06
N SER A 416 50.62 -68.78 -35.93
CA SER A 416 49.38 -69.55 -35.69
C SER A 416 49.63 -70.91 -35.02
N ASP A 417 48.63 -71.46 -34.31
CA ASP A 417 47.93 -72.69 -34.74
C ASP A 417 46.69 -73.01 -33.88
N GLU A 418 45.84 -73.90 -34.42
CA GLU A 418 44.46 -74.28 -34.05
C GLU A 418 44.20 -74.75 -32.60
N VAL A 419 42.94 -74.54 -32.13
CA VAL A 419 41.88 -75.56 -31.88
C VAL A 419 40.83 -74.98 -30.90
N ASP A 420 39.53 -75.12 -31.24
CA ASP A 420 38.25 -75.13 -30.47
C ASP A 420 38.13 -74.38 -29.10
N ASP A 421 37.01 -73.77 -28.69
CA ASP A 421 35.60 -74.06 -28.99
C ASP A 421 34.67 -72.86 -28.61
N ALA A 422 33.39 -72.94 -29.01
CA ALA A 422 32.19 -72.33 -28.41
C ALA A 422 31.89 -70.79 -28.47
N VAL A 423 30.97 -70.45 -29.38
CA VAL A 423 29.73 -69.62 -29.20
C VAL A 423 29.82 -68.15 -28.74
N ILE A 424 29.63 -67.20 -29.69
CA ILE A 424 28.66 -66.07 -29.65
C ILE A 424 28.33 -65.65 -31.10
N VAL A 425 27.05 -65.48 -31.49
CA VAL A 425 26.61 -64.38 -32.40
C VAL A 425 25.15 -63.99 -32.09
N ASP A 426 24.88 -62.68 -32.07
CA ASP A 426 23.57 -62.03 -32.05
C ASP A 426 22.81 -62.08 -33.40
N ASP A 427 21.60 -61.51 -33.40
CA ASP A 427 20.75 -61.04 -34.51
C ASP A 427 21.33 -60.94 -35.93
N ALA A 428 20.52 -61.29 -36.95
CA ALA A 428 19.82 -60.30 -37.82
C ALA A 428 19.08 -60.92 -39.04
N HIS A 429 18.16 -60.11 -39.62
CA HIS A 429 17.49 -60.22 -40.95
C HIS A 429 16.44 -61.36 -41.09
N ASP A 430 15.31 -61.21 -41.81
CA ASP A 430 14.71 -60.07 -42.55
C ASP A 430 13.15 -60.20 -42.48
N ASP A 431 12.24 -59.51 -43.20
CA ASP A 431 12.29 -58.82 -44.51
C ASP A 431 11.19 -57.71 -44.67
N THR A 432 11.26 -57.01 -45.80
CA THR A 432 10.38 -56.06 -46.53
C THR A 432 8.86 -56.36 -46.67
N ALA A 433 7.97 -55.47 -47.18
CA ALA A 433 7.89 -53.99 -47.36
C ALA A 433 6.50 -53.57 -47.92
N SER A 434 6.32 -52.25 -48.17
CA SER A 434 5.26 -51.57 -48.98
C SER A 434 3.86 -51.39 -48.33
N SER A 435 3.13 -50.28 -48.54
CA SER A 435 3.45 -48.97 -49.16
C SER A 435 2.40 -47.88 -48.86
N VAL A 436 2.88 -46.65 -48.57
CA VAL A 436 2.41 -45.30 -48.98
C VAL A 436 0.89 -44.95 -48.98
N GLY A 437 0.55 -43.83 -48.32
CA GLY A 437 -0.69 -43.08 -48.57
C GLY A 437 -0.79 -41.78 -47.74
N ASP A 438 -0.64 -40.62 -48.39
CA ASP A 438 -0.68 -39.27 -47.80
C ASP A 438 -2.09 -38.82 -47.37
N GLY A 439 -2.22 -37.86 -46.44
CA GLY A 439 -3.54 -37.33 -46.06
C GLY A 439 -3.57 -36.28 -44.94
N SER A 440 -3.44 -35.00 -45.31
CA SER A 440 -3.65 -33.85 -44.41
C SER A 440 -5.13 -33.58 -44.11
N ALA A 441 -5.48 -33.28 -42.86
CA ALA A 441 -6.71 -32.54 -42.54
C ALA A 441 -6.63 -31.81 -41.18
N SER A 442 -6.66 -30.48 -41.21
CA SER A 442 -7.09 -29.63 -40.10
C SER A 442 -8.62 -29.60 -40.03
N PHE A 443 -9.20 -29.53 -38.84
CA PHE A 443 -10.61 -29.15 -38.69
C PHE A 443 -10.81 -28.20 -37.51
N ASP A 444 -11.12 -26.94 -37.83
CA ASP A 444 -11.82 -26.03 -36.94
C ASP A 444 -13.28 -26.48 -36.85
N GLU A 445 -13.89 -26.41 -35.66
CA GLU A 445 -15.34 -26.41 -35.56
C GLU A 445 -15.81 -25.27 -34.67
N ALA A 446 -16.34 -24.23 -35.32
CA ALA A 446 -16.96 -23.10 -34.68
C ALA A 446 -18.45 -23.38 -34.48
N GLU A 447 -18.87 -23.65 -33.25
CA GLU A 447 -20.30 -23.64 -32.93
C GLU A 447 -20.81 -22.20 -32.80
N LYS A 448 -22.02 -21.99 -33.31
CA LYS A 448 -22.64 -20.69 -33.59
C LYS A 448 -24.09 -20.78 -33.15
N HIS A 449 -24.70 -19.64 -32.87
CA HIS A 449 -26.04 -19.46 -32.29
C HIS A 449 -26.03 -19.67 -30.76
N GLU A 450 -26.65 -18.81 -29.96
CA GLU A 450 -27.78 -17.91 -30.25
C GLU A 450 -27.58 -16.44 -29.80
#